data_AF-A0A4Q3JVU0-F1
#
_entry.id   AF-A0A4Q3JVU0-F1
#
_cell.length_a   1.000
_cell.length_b   1.000
_cell.length_c   1.000
_cell.angle_alpha   90.00
_cell.angle_beta   90.00
_cell.angle_gamma   90.00
#
_symmetry.space_group_name_H-M   'P 1'
#
loop_
_entity.id
_entity.type
_entity.pdbx_description
1 polymer ?
#
loop_
_entity_poly.entity_id
_entity_poly.type
_entity_poly.pdbx_seq_one_letter_code
_entity_poly.pdbx_strand_id
1 'polypeptide(L)'
;MFYHRADLNQDPALKQNNGESIQLGSGVTYQNGKPVKAAGEQRTIVEHNLFEDIGESQEMISNKTRKNVFRYNTFRKNRDRLVLRIGTHAQVYENWFLETEGLRIHESGHDIHDNYMENVSGSAFLLPIGKEGYDSDGNPCLHWPANQVSITRNTVVGTSAPVVVIGSPNGSGGKCTYDQTPAGGVYTDNLFVDFATSAFVQTGTASQTYSGNIAWPKPAKASSTGVTFQDPQLEKNALGYRVSKTFPERGATLHCRALTVADVGPSSTFSCD
;
A
#
# COMPACT_ATOMS: atom_id res chain seq x y z
N MET A 1 -1.76 -0.53 -21.13
CA MET A 1 -0.80 -1.51 -20.59
C MET A 1 0.62 -1.03 -20.80
N PHE A 2 1.23 -0.50 -19.74
CA PHE A 2 2.61 -0.02 -19.72
C PHE A 2 3.54 -1.07 -19.10
N TYR A 3 4.75 -1.21 -19.65
CA TYR A 3 5.84 -1.94 -19.01
C TYR A 3 6.84 -0.93 -18.45
N HIS A 4 7.15 -1.04 -17.17
CA HIS A 4 8.17 -0.24 -16.53
C HIS A 4 9.21 -1.12 -15.85
N ARG A 5 10.48 -0.88 -16.17
CA ARG A 5 11.64 -1.44 -15.49
C ARG A 5 12.66 -0.33 -15.29
N ALA A 6 13.15 -0.18 -14.07
CA ALA A 6 14.10 0.86 -13.73
C ALA A 6 15.12 0.34 -12.70
N ASP A 7 16.30 -0.05 -13.16
CA ASP A 7 17.41 -0.41 -12.27
C ASP A 7 18.04 0.86 -11.68
N LEU A 8 17.38 1.44 -10.68
CA LEU A 8 17.84 2.63 -9.96
C LEU A 8 19.09 2.36 -9.10
N ASN A 9 19.62 1.13 -9.09
CA ASN A 9 20.87 0.83 -8.38
C ASN A 9 22.11 1.41 -9.09
N GLN A 10 22.00 1.78 -10.37
CA GLN A 10 23.12 2.28 -11.14
C GLN A 10 23.33 3.80 -11.01
N ASP A 11 22.33 4.52 -10.47
CA ASP A 11 22.46 5.95 -10.18
C ASP A 11 22.04 6.25 -8.74
N PRO A 12 23.01 6.44 -7.82
CA PRO A 12 22.74 6.81 -6.43
C PRO A 12 21.91 8.10 -6.28
N ALA A 13 21.86 8.98 -7.29
CA ALA A 13 21.05 10.19 -7.27
C ALA A 13 19.55 9.87 -7.37
N LEU A 14 19.17 8.75 -7.99
CA LEU A 14 17.77 8.32 -8.13
C LEU A 14 17.24 7.56 -6.90
N LYS A 15 18.11 7.25 -5.93
CA LYS A 15 17.72 6.73 -4.60
C LYS A 15 17.14 7.80 -3.67
N GLN A 16 16.97 9.02 -4.18
CA GLN A 16 16.45 10.18 -3.45
C GLN A 16 15.02 10.48 -3.91
N ASN A 17 14.35 11.41 -3.21
CA ASN A 17 13.06 11.95 -3.66
C ASN A 17 13.07 12.32 -5.15
N ASN A 18 11.94 12.12 -5.83
CA ASN A 18 11.70 12.38 -7.26
C ASN A 18 12.17 11.30 -8.24
N GLY A 19 12.50 10.09 -7.77
CA GLY A 19 12.84 8.94 -8.61
C GLY A 19 11.63 8.07 -9.04
N GLU A 20 10.41 8.55 -8.88
CA GLU A 20 9.19 7.73 -9.04
C GLU A 20 8.97 7.29 -10.50
N SER A 21 8.51 6.05 -10.70
CA SER A 21 8.05 5.59 -12.02
C SER A 21 6.82 6.36 -12.50
N ILE A 22 5.92 6.68 -11.56
CA ILE A 22 4.73 7.51 -11.80
C ILE A 22 4.53 8.45 -10.61
N GLN A 23 4.39 9.74 -10.91
CA GLN A 23 3.88 10.72 -9.96
C GLN A 23 2.56 11.32 -10.48
N LEU A 24 1.48 11.17 -9.70
CA LEU A 24 0.17 11.74 -10.03
C LEU A 24 -0.01 13.08 -9.33
N GLY A 25 0.37 14.14 -10.03
CA GLY A 25 0.34 15.52 -9.54
C GLY A 25 1.46 15.85 -8.56
N SER A 26 1.55 17.11 -8.13
CA SER A 26 2.61 17.56 -7.22
C SER A 26 2.21 17.49 -5.74
N GLY A 27 0.91 17.51 -5.44
CA GLY A 27 0.36 17.50 -4.08
C GLY A 27 0.58 18.78 -3.28
N VAL A 28 1.58 19.58 -3.65
CA VAL A 28 1.96 20.84 -3.02
C VAL A 28 2.27 21.87 -4.10
N THR A 29 1.89 23.11 -3.85
CA THR A 29 2.33 24.28 -4.63
C THR A 29 2.93 25.30 -3.69
N TYR A 30 3.54 26.36 -4.20
CA TYR A 30 4.05 27.45 -3.38
C TYR A 30 3.28 28.74 -3.66
N GLN A 31 2.76 29.36 -2.61
CA GLN A 31 2.11 30.66 -2.67
C GLN A 31 2.83 31.60 -1.70
N ASN A 32 3.35 32.72 -2.22
CA ASN A 32 4.14 33.68 -1.44
C ASN A 32 5.30 33.03 -0.65
N GLY A 33 6.00 32.08 -1.28
CA GLY A 33 7.12 31.36 -0.67
C GLY A 33 6.73 30.30 0.37
N LYS A 34 5.44 30.09 0.64
CA LYS A 34 4.94 29.07 1.58
C LYS A 34 4.35 27.88 0.85
N PRO A 35 4.59 26.63 1.32
CA PRO A 35 3.95 25.46 0.75
C PRO A 35 2.45 25.49 1.05
N VAL A 36 1.66 25.14 0.05
CA VAL A 36 0.20 25.03 0.12
C VAL A 36 -0.18 23.68 -0.46
N LYS A 37 -0.99 22.91 0.29
CA LYS A 37 -1.52 21.64 -0.20
C LYS A 37 -2.36 21.86 -1.45
N ALA A 38 -2.03 21.15 -2.52
CA ALA A 38 -2.64 21.27 -3.84
C ALA A 38 -3.01 19.90 -4.40
N ALA A 39 -3.76 19.13 -3.61
CA ALA A 39 -4.31 17.84 -4.04
C ALA A 39 -5.68 18.04 -4.68
N GLY A 40 -5.73 18.27 -5.99
CA GLY A 40 -6.98 18.32 -6.76
C GLY A 40 -7.61 16.94 -6.95
N GLU A 41 -8.87 16.88 -7.36
CA GLU A 41 -9.45 15.65 -7.89
C GLU A 41 -8.91 15.38 -9.30
N GLN A 42 -8.34 14.21 -9.52
CA GLN A 42 -7.78 13.85 -10.84
C GLN A 42 -8.44 12.60 -11.43
N ARG A 43 -8.86 11.63 -10.60
CA ARG A 43 -9.57 10.42 -11.05
C ARG A 43 -8.80 9.63 -12.12
N THR A 44 -7.47 9.68 -12.05
CA THR A 44 -6.61 8.89 -12.93
C THR A 44 -6.78 7.42 -12.63
N ILE A 45 -6.88 6.61 -13.67
CA ILE A 45 -6.87 5.15 -13.57
C ILE A 45 -5.49 4.67 -14.03
N VAL A 46 -4.80 3.95 -13.15
CA VAL A 46 -3.56 3.23 -13.43
C VAL A 46 -3.90 1.75 -13.39
N GLU A 47 -4.05 1.15 -14.58
CA GLU A 47 -4.48 -0.24 -14.71
C GLU A 47 -3.72 -1.06 -15.74
N HIS A 48 -3.64 -2.37 -15.48
CA HIS A 48 -2.97 -3.36 -16.33
C HIS A 48 -1.52 -2.97 -16.65
N ASN A 49 -0.72 -2.60 -15.66
CA ASN A 49 0.69 -2.28 -15.85
C ASN A 49 1.58 -3.28 -15.13
N LEU A 50 2.74 -3.58 -15.72
CA LEU A 50 3.79 -4.36 -15.09
C LEU A 50 4.92 -3.40 -14.67
N PHE A 51 5.13 -3.32 -13.36
CA PHE A 51 6.24 -2.63 -12.71
C PHE A 51 7.20 -3.70 -12.20
N GLU A 52 8.37 -3.81 -12.81
CA GLU A 52 9.30 -4.90 -12.54
C GLU A 52 10.73 -4.42 -12.29
N ASP A 53 11.39 -4.99 -11.29
CA ASP A 53 12.81 -4.75 -11.00
C ASP A 53 13.12 -3.25 -10.84
N ILE A 54 12.23 -2.55 -10.13
CA ILE A 54 12.38 -1.14 -9.79
C ILE A 54 13.21 -1.03 -8.51
N GLY A 55 14.29 -0.25 -8.56
CA GLY A 55 15.13 0.02 -7.39
C GLY A 55 14.45 0.93 -6.36
N GLU A 56 15.17 1.23 -5.28
CA GLU A 56 14.69 2.13 -4.22
C GLU A 56 14.65 3.58 -4.72
N SER A 57 13.49 4.24 -4.62
CA SER A 57 13.26 5.67 -4.94
C SER A 57 12.47 6.42 -3.86
N GLN A 58 12.18 5.76 -2.72
CA GLN A 58 11.23 6.14 -1.66
C GLN A 58 9.74 5.99 -2.02
N GLU A 59 9.38 6.15 -3.30
CA GLU A 59 8.01 6.05 -3.82
C GLU A 59 8.00 5.54 -5.28
N MET A 60 7.91 4.23 -5.54
CA MET A 60 7.83 3.74 -6.94
C MET A 60 6.62 4.36 -7.69
N ILE A 61 5.48 4.45 -7.02
CA ILE A 61 4.37 5.29 -7.47
C ILE A 61 4.04 6.26 -6.35
N SER A 62 3.98 7.54 -6.67
CA SER A 62 3.51 8.56 -5.74
C SER A 62 2.17 9.16 -6.18
N ASN A 63 1.13 8.80 -5.44
CA ASN A 63 -0.19 9.39 -5.59
C ASN A 63 -0.26 10.71 -4.81
N LYS A 64 -0.31 11.84 -5.52
CA LYS A 64 -0.36 13.19 -4.94
C LYS A 64 -1.65 13.96 -5.30
N THR A 65 -2.68 13.26 -5.76
CA THR A 65 -4.03 13.77 -6.07
C THR A 65 -5.14 12.83 -5.58
N ARG A 66 -6.39 13.29 -5.64
CA ARG A 66 -7.56 12.59 -5.06
C ARG A 66 -8.28 11.69 -6.06
N LYS A 67 -8.95 10.66 -5.53
CA LYS A 67 -9.88 9.76 -6.24
C LYS A 67 -9.25 8.95 -7.39
N ASN A 68 -7.95 8.72 -7.35
CA ASN A 68 -7.26 7.88 -8.34
C ASN A 68 -7.52 6.39 -8.07
N VAL A 69 -7.40 5.58 -9.10
CA VAL A 69 -7.64 4.13 -9.05
C VAL A 69 -6.37 3.41 -9.50
N PHE A 70 -5.92 2.45 -8.72
CA PHE A 70 -4.82 1.55 -9.04
C PHE A 70 -5.37 0.12 -9.04
N ARG A 71 -5.51 -0.49 -10.22
CA ARG A 71 -6.14 -1.81 -10.33
C ARG A 71 -5.49 -2.74 -11.36
N TYR A 72 -5.56 -4.04 -11.13
CA TYR A 72 -5.09 -5.05 -12.09
C TYR A 72 -3.61 -4.89 -12.50
N ASN A 73 -2.81 -4.18 -11.69
CA ASN A 73 -1.38 -4.02 -11.95
C ASN A 73 -0.61 -5.19 -11.33
N THR A 74 0.58 -5.43 -11.85
CA THR A 74 1.56 -6.33 -11.26
C THR A 74 2.81 -5.55 -10.90
N PHE A 75 3.13 -5.56 -9.61
CA PHE A 75 4.38 -5.07 -9.05
C PHE A 75 5.23 -6.29 -8.71
N ARG A 76 6.40 -6.42 -9.32
CA ARG A 76 7.25 -7.61 -9.18
C ARG A 76 8.71 -7.25 -8.94
N LYS A 77 9.31 -7.75 -7.86
CA LYS A 77 10.74 -7.56 -7.55
C LYS A 77 11.14 -6.09 -7.42
N ASN A 78 10.26 -5.27 -6.86
CA ASN A 78 10.51 -3.85 -6.69
C ASN A 78 11.01 -3.59 -5.28
N ARG A 79 12.15 -2.92 -5.11
CA ARG A 79 12.63 -2.51 -3.78
C ARG A 79 12.00 -1.19 -3.36
N ASP A 80 10.68 -1.09 -3.55
CA ASP A 80 9.91 0.14 -3.32
C ASP A 80 8.40 -0.17 -3.22
N ARG A 81 7.59 0.88 -3.08
CA ARG A 81 6.18 0.86 -2.68
C ARG A 81 5.29 1.65 -3.62
N LEU A 82 4.01 1.26 -3.64
CA LEU A 82 2.95 2.20 -4.01
C LEU A 82 2.68 3.11 -2.80
N VAL A 83 2.81 4.42 -2.99
CA VAL A 83 2.61 5.40 -1.92
C VAL A 83 1.40 6.28 -2.20
N LEU A 84 0.40 6.16 -1.33
CA LEU A 84 -0.70 7.11 -1.22
C LEU A 84 -0.20 8.29 -0.40
N ARG A 85 0.47 9.24 -1.09
CA ARG A 85 1.31 10.24 -0.45
C ARG A 85 0.53 11.48 -0.03
N ILE A 86 -0.22 12.07 -0.96
CA ILE A 86 -1.06 13.26 -0.76
C ILE A 86 -2.36 13.08 -1.57
N GLY A 87 -3.51 13.44 -1.01
CA GLY A 87 -4.82 13.24 -1.63
C GLY A 87 -5.59 12.06 -1.03
N THR A 88 -6.92 12.14 -1.09
CA THR A 88 -7.86 11.24 -0.40
C THR A 88 -8.65 10.37 -1.38
N HIS A 89 -9.30 9.33 -0.87
CA HIS A 89 -10.26 8.49 -1.60
C HIS A 89 -9.70 7.74 -2.83
N ALA A 90 -8.41 7.41 -2.82
CA ALA A 90 -7.86 6.50 -3.81
C ALA A 90 -8.41 5.07 -3.61
N GLN A 91 -8.61 4.35 -4.71
CA GLN A 91 -8.93 2.93 -4.71
C GLN A 91 -7.70 2.12 -5.15
N VAL A 92 -7.36 1.07 -4.41
CA VAL A 92 -6.25 0.16 -4.76
C VAL A 92 -6.76 -1.27 -4.68
N TYR A 93 -7.02 -1.90 -5.82
CA TYR A 93 -7.64 -3.21 -5.79
C TYR A 93 -7.21 -4.17 -6.88
N GLU A 94 -7.30 -5.47 -6.56
CA GLU A 94 -6.96 -6.55 -7.47
C GLU A 94 -5.56 -6.42 -8.10
N ASN A 95 -4.62 -5.84 -7.37
CA ASN A 95 -3.23 -5.78 -7.79
C ASN A 95 -2.43 -6.95 -7.22
N TRP A 96 -1.36 -7.29 -7.92
CA TRP A 96 -0.36 -8.26 -7.50
C TRP A 96 0.89 -7.54 -6.98
N PHE A 97 1.28 -7.79 -5.74
CA PHE A 97 2.52 -7.28 -5.15
C PHE A 97 3.44 -8.46 -4.80
N LEU A 98 4.39 -8.76 -5.68
CA LEU A 98 5.27 -9.92 -5.59
C LEU A 98 6.70 -9.44 -5.32
N GLU A 99 7.28 -9.78 -4.17
CA GLU A 99 8.64 -9.35 -3.81
C GLU A 99 8.76 -7.81 -3.86
N THR A 100 7.89 -7.12 -3.10
CA THR A 100 7.85 -5.64 -3.03
C THR A 100 7.98 -5.14 -1.60
N GLU A 101 8.00 -3.82 -1.38
CA GLU A 101 7.87 -3.24 -0.04
C GLU A 101 6.42 -2.91 0.38
N GLY A 102 5.43 -3.30 -0.43
CA GLY A 102 4.00 -3.11 -0.12
C GLY A 102 3.50 -1.69 -0.36
N LEU A 103 2.60 -1.22 0.51
CA LEU A 103 1.98 0.11 0.42
C LEU A 103 2.39 0.99 1.60
N ARG A 104 2.60 2.28 1.32
CA ARG A 104 2.63 3.33 2.34
C ARG A 104 1.44 4.26 2.15
N ILE A 105 0.67 4.46 3.20
CA ILE A 105 -0.64 5.12 3.13
C ILE A 105 -0.64 6.32 4.06
N HIS A 106 -0.82 7.49 3.47
CA HIS A 106 -1.15 8.74 4.14
C HIS A 106 -2.56 9.15 3.70
N GLU A 107 -3.17 10.06 4.46
CA GLU A 107 -4.48 10.62 4.13
C GLU A 107 -5.64 9.61 4.04
N SER A 108 -6.83 10.15 3.86
CA SER A 108 -8.04 9.53 4.38
C SER A 108 -8.96 8.96 3.31
N GLY A 109 -9.82 8.04 3.73
CA GLY A 109 -10.93 7.53 2.92
C GLY A 109 -10.50 6.59 1.79
N HIS A 110 -9.28 6.07 1.83
CA HIS A 110 -8.79 5.11 0.83
C HIS A 110 -9.50 3.77 0.96
N ASP A 111 -9.73 3.11 -0.16
CA ASP A 111 -10.30 1.76 -0.22
C ASP A 111 -9.32 0.81 -0.89
N ILE A 112 -8.81 -0.15 -0.13
CA ILE A 112 -7.71 -1.02 -0.51
C ILE A 112 -8.19 -2.46 -0.35
N HIS A 113 -8.56 -3.10 -1.46
CA HIS A 113 -9.25 -4.39 -1.37
C HIS A 113 -8.84 -5.40 -2.42
N ASP A 114 -9.04 -6.68 -2.12
CA ASP A 114 -8.83 -7.77 -3.06
C ASP A 114 -7.41 -7.83 -3.68
N ASN A 115 -6.40 -7.23 -3.05
CA ASN A 115 -5.01 -7.32 -3.52
C ASN A 115 -4.33 -8.61 -3.02
N TYR A 116 -3.49 -9.20 -3.86
CA TYR A 116 -2.63 -10.33 -3.49
C TYR A 116 -1.19 -9.86 -3.32
N MET A 117 -0.61 -10.15 -2.16
CA MET A 117 0.75 -9.76 -1.81
C MET A 117 1.55 -10.98 -1.37
N GLU A 118 2.71 -11.23 -1.97
CA GLU A 118 3.56 -12.37 -1.64
C GLU A 118 5.03 -11.95 -1.49
N ASN A 119 5.66 -12.41 -0.42
CA ASN A 119 7.06 -12.13 -0.08
C ASN A 119 7.39 -10.63 0.04
N VAL A 120 6.61 -9.88 0.82
CA VAL A 120 6.83 -8.44 1.03
C VAL A 120 8.03 -8.22 1.95
N SER A 121 9.02 -7.45 1.49
CA SER A 121 10.20 -7.04 2.27
C SER A 121 9.85 -5.87 3.19
N GLY A 122 8.95 -6.11 4.15
CA GLY A 122 8.53 -5.13 5.14
C GLY A 122 7.11 -5.40 5.63
N SER A 123 6.34 -4.34 5.85
CA SER A 123 4.91 -4.40 6.11
C SER A 123 4.15 -4.27 4.79
N ALA A 124 3.14 -5.11 4.58
CA ALA A 124 2.24 -5.00 3.44
C ALA A 124 1.50 -3.66 3.42
N PHE A 125 1.09 -3.19 4.60
CA PHE A 125 0.39 -1.92 4.77
C PHE A 125 1.05 -1.09 5.88
N LEU A 126 1.68 0.01 5.51
CA LEU A 126 2.32 0.94 6.42
C LEU A 126 1.52 2.25 6.46
N LEU A 127 0.91 2.56 7.61
CA LEU A 127 0.15 3.79 7.84
C LEU A 127 0.92 4.63 8.87
N PRO A 128 1.74 5.61 8.47
CA PRO A 128 2.51 6.41 9.41
C PRO A 128 1.65 7.36 10.25
N ILE A 129 2.19 7.77 11.41
CA ILE A 129 1.64 8.93 12.14
C ILE A 129 1.72 10.18 11.26
N GLY A 130 0.74 11.07 11.41
CA GLY A 130 0.69 12.31 10.66
C GLY A 130 0.37 13.51 11.54
N LYS A 131 0.13 14.64 10.89
CA LYS A 131 -0.38 15.85 11.53
C LYS A 131 -1.20 16.67 10.54
N GLU A 132 -2.51 16.66 10.71
CA GLU A 132 -3.39 17.68 10.14
C GLU A 132 -3.08 19.01 10.82
N GLY A 133 -2.86 20.06 10.00
CA GLY A 133 -2.53 21.39 10.48
C GLY A 133 -1.13 21.86 10.08
N TYR A 134 -0.58 22.74 10.91
CA TYR A 134 0.59 23.55 10.60
C TYR A 134 1.73 23.32 11.61
N ASP A 135 2.95 23.59 11.17
CA ASP A 135 4.14 23.71 12.02
C ASP A 135 4.17 25.03 12.79
N SER A 136 5.25 25.24 13.56
CA SER A 136 5.47 26.46 14.34
C SER A 136 5.68 27.73 13.50
N ASP A 137 5.96 27.61 12.21
CA ASP A 137 6.10 28.75 11.28
C ASP A 137 4.80 29.03 10.49
N GLY A 138 3.76 28.23 10.72
CA GLY A 138 2.49 28.31 10.01
C GLY A 138 2.53 27.68 8.62
N ASN A 139 3.45 26.75 8.34
CA ASN A 139 3.45 25.93 7.12
C ASN A 139 2.69 24.62 7.35
N PRO A 140 1.92 24.11 6.38
CA PRO A 140 1.21 22.84 6.53
C PRO A 140 2.17 21.68 6.74
N CYS A 141 1.79 20.67 7.53
CA CYS A 141 2.66 19.54 7.85
C CYS A 141 2.80 18.46 6.78
N LEU A 142 2.07 18.57 5.67
CA LEU A 142 2.19 17.79 4.42
C LEU A 142 2.19 16.25 4.52
N HIS A 143 2.19 15.64 5.70
CA HIS A 143 1.98 14.22 5.97
C HIS A 143 0.81 14.09 6.94
N TRP A 144 -0.36 13.81 6.42
CA TRP A 144 -1.58 13.67 7.22
C TRP A 144 -1.84 12.19 7.55
N PRO A 145 -2.42 11.91 8.72
CA PRO A 145 -2.73 10.55 9.14
C PRO A 145 -3.73 9.90 8.20
N ALA A 146 -3.61 8.58 8.05
CA ALA A 146 -4.45 7.80 7.15
C ALA A 146 -5.81 7.44 7.77
N ASN A 147 -6.68 8.43 7.97
CA ASN A 147 -7.94 8.22 8.66
C ASN A 147 -8.98 7.53 7.77
N GLN A 148 -9.87 6.71 8.34
CA GLN A 148 -11.00 6.11 7.62
C GLN A 148 -10.59 5.29 6.38
N VAL A 149 -9.45 4.59 6.45
CA VAL A 149 -8.99 3.69 5.40
C VAL A 149 -9.65 2.32 5.54
N SER A 150 -10.14 1.79 4.44
CA SER A 150 -10.65 0.42 4.30
C SER A 150 -9.54 -0.47 3.74
N ILE A 151 -9.19 -1.54 4.46
CA ILE A 151 -8.29 -2.59 3.99
C ILE A 151 -9.04 -3.92 4.10
N THR A 152 -9.64 -4.38 3.01
CA THR A 152 -10.60 -5.48 3.05
C THR A 152 -10.28 -6.58 2.06
N ARG A 153 -10.49 -7.84 2.44
CA ARG A 153 -10.29 -9.00 1.54
C ARG A 153 -8.93 -9.02 0.85
N ASN A 154 -7.85 -8.54 1.47
CA ASN A 154 -6.51 -8.71 0.91
C ASN A 154 -5.95 -10.06 1.36
N THR A 155 -5.16 -10.71 0.50
CA THR A 155 -4.38 -11.90 0.85
C THR A 155 -2.91 -11.53 0.87
N VAL A 156 -2.26 -11.68 2.03
CA VAL A 156 -0.83 -11.45 2.22
C VAL A 156 -0.16 -12.73 2.65
N VAL A 157 0.86 -13.18 1.92
CA VAL A 157 1.61 -14.41 2.18
C VAL A 157 3.10 -14.07 2.25
N GLY A 158 3.69 -14.09 3.43
CA GLY A 158 5.10 -13.75 3.62
C GLY A 158 5.32 -12.25 3.79
N THR A 159 5.66 -11.83 5.01
CA THR A 159 6.17 -10.49 5.30
C THR A 159 7.35 -10.55 6.25
N SER A 160 8.37 -9.71 6.05
CA SER A 160 9.51 -9.62 6.98
C SER A 160 9.26 -8.73 8.21
N ALA A 161 8.14 -7.99 8.24
CA ALA A 161 7.70 -7.16 9.36
C ALA A 161 6.22 -7.47 9.72
N PRO A 162 5.58 -6.76 10.68
CA PRO A 162 4.14 -6.91 10.89
C PRO A 162 3.37 -6.60 9.60
N VAL A 163 2.24 -7.28 9.36
CA VAL A 163 1.51 -7.14 8.09
C VAL A 163 0.93 -5.74 7.92
N VAL A 164 0.18 -5.28 8.92
CA VAL A 164 -0.40 -3.93 8.99
C VAL A 164 0.20 -3.19 10.16
N VAL A 165 0.77 -2.00 9.90
CA VAL A 165 1.32 -1.12 10.94
C VAL A 165 0.58 0.22 10.91
N ILE A 166 -0.11 0.52 12.01
CA ILE A 166 -0.92 1.72 12.22
C ILE A 166 -0.16 2.65 13.17
N GLY A 167 0.22 3.82 12.66
CA GLY A 167 1.02 4.81 13.39
C GLY A 167 2.51 4.46 13.45
N SER A 168 3.09 3.94 12.36
CA SER A 168 4.56 3.88 12.29
C SER A 168 5.17 5.28 12.45
N PRO A 169 6.34 5.44 13.09
CA PRO A 169 7.01 6.72 13.17
C PRO A 169 7.19 7.29 11.76
N ASN A 170 6.73 8.52 11.57
CA ASN A 170 7.06 9.29 10.37
C ASN A 170 8.38 10.01 10.63
N GLY A 171 9.26 10.05 9.63
CA GLY A 171 10.53 10.76 9.76
C GLY A 171 10.27 12.21 10.19
N SER A 172 10.96 12.68 11.23
CA SER A 172 10.92 14.07 11.69
C SER A 172 11.71 14.97 10.74
N GLY A 173 11.22 15.09 9.50
CA GLY A 173 11.69 16.07 8.53
C GLY A 173 10.95 17.39 8.72
N GLY A 174 11.68 18.48 9.00
CA GLY A 174 11.12 19.82 9.14
C GLY A 174 10.64 20.16 10.57
N LYS A 175 9.86 21.25 10.69
CA LYS A 175 9.36 21.77 11.98
C LYS A 175 8.05 21.10 12.46
N CYS A 176 7.60 20.06 11.77
CA CYS A 176 6.38 19.34 12.13
C CYS A 176 6.63 18.25 13.16
N THR A 177 5.91 18.34 14.27
CA THR A 177 5.77 17.24 15.23
C THR A 177 4.59 16.37 14.81
N TYR A 178 4.86 15.19 14.26
CA TYR A 178 3.81 14.22 13.92
C TYR A 178 3.40 13.45 15.17
N ASP A 179 2.12 13.55 15.53
CA ASP A 179 1.58 13.01 16.79
C ASP A 179 0.18 12.39 16.62
N GLN A 180 -0.40 12.42 15.42
CA GLN A 180 -1.73 11.89 15.16
C GLN A 180 -1.61 10.47 14.61
N THR A 181 -2.09 9.50 15.38
CA THR A 181 -2.27 8.12 14.91
C THR A 181 -3.45 8.05 13.94
N PRO A 182 -3.35 7.33 12.81
CA PRO A 182 -4.49 7.05 11.92
C PRO A 182 -5.70 6.50 12.68
N ALA A 183 -6.89 7.04 12.42
CA ALA A 183 -8.11 6.73 13.15
C ALA A 183 -9.23 6.23 12.24
N GLY A 184 -10.11 5.37 12.78
CA GLY A 184 -11.33 4.92 12.09
C GLY A 184 -11.07 3.96 10.92
N GLY A 185 -9.93 3.28 10.88
CA GLY A 185 -9.65 2.28 9.85
C GLY A 185 -10.56 1.05 9.99
N VAL A 186 -10.90 0.45 8.86
CA VAL A 186 -11.74 -0.75 8.75
C VAL A 186 -10.93 -1.85 8.09
N TYR A 187 -10.72 -2.95 8.82
CA TYR A 187 -9.93 -4.08 8.35
C TYR A 187 -10.80 -5.33 8.41
N THR A 188 -11.29 -5.81 7.26
CA THR A 188 -12.22 -6.95 7.23
C THR A 188 -11.82 -8.05 6.27
N ASP A 189 -12.04 -9.29 6.71
CA ASP A 189 -11.94 -10.50 5.89
C ASP A 189 -10.59 -10.67 5.16
N ASN A 190 -9.52 -10.12 5.72
CA ASN A 190 -8.17 -10.30 5.17
C ASN A 190 -7.60 -11.66 5.58
N LEU A 191 -6.73 -12.22 4.72
CA LEU A 191 -5.93 -13.40 5.01
C LEU A 191 -4.46 -13.01 5.14
N PHE A 192 -3.88 -13.28 6.31
CA PHE A 192 -2.48 -12.98 6.59
C PHE A 192 -1.75 -14.27 6.94
N VAL A 193 -0.80 -14.68 6.10
CA VAL A 193 -0.08 -15.96 6.25
C VAL A 193 1.43 -15.74 6.21
N ASP A 194 2.18 -16.49 7.00
CA ASP A 194 3.65 -16.53 7.02
C ASP A 194 4.33 -15.16 7.28
N PHE A 195 3.79 -14.37 8.19
CA PHE A 195 4.37 -13.08 8.59
C PHE A 195 5.33 -13.21 9.78
N ALA A 196 6.34 -12.33 9.85
CA ALA A 196 7.43 -12.44 10.82
C ALA A 196 7.01 -12.26 12.29
N THR A 197 6.09 -11.33 12.59
CA THR A 197 5.86 -10.90 13.98
C THR A 197 4.40 -10.78 14.39
N SER A 198 3.58 -9.99 13.70
CA SER A 198 2.18 -9.77 14.05
C SER A 198 1.35 -9.38 12.83
N ALA A 199 0.07 -9.73 12.82
CA ALA A 199 -0.86 -9.29 11.79
C ALA A 199 -1.10 -7.77 11.87
N PHE A 200 -1.39 -7.28 13.08
CA PHE A 200 -1.60 -5.86 13.35
C PHE A 200 -0.62 -5.36 14.42
N VAL A 201 -0.03 -4.20 14.17
CA VAL A 201 0.62 -3.36 15.16
C VAL A 201 0.00 -1.98 15.11
N GLN A 202 -0.36 -1.44 16.26
CA GLN A 202 -0.89 -0.09 16.38
C GLN A 202 -0.14 0.66 17.47
N THR A 203 0.30 1.88 17.17
CA THR A 203 0.73 2.85 18.18
C THR A 203 -0.44 3.73 18.59
N GLY A 204 -0.48 4.21 19.83
CA GLY A 204 -1.56 5.09 20.29
C GLY A 204 -2.90 4.37 20.44
N THR A 205 -3.96 5.14 20.71
CA THR A 205 -5.27 4.60 21.16
C THR A 205 -6.43 4.92 20.20
N ALA A 206 -6.13 5.41 19.00
CA ALA A 206 -7.15 5.71 17.99
C ALA A 206 -8.01 4.47 17.67
N SER A 207 -9.32 4.64 17.55
CA SER A 207 -10.24 3.52 17.29
C SER A 207 -10.01 2.91 15.91
N GLN A 208 -10.14 1.58 15.83
CA GLN A 208 -10.10 0.81 14.59
C GLN A 208 -11.21 -0.24 14.64
N THR A 209 -11.66 -0.69 13.48
CA THR A 209 -12.66 -1.76 13.35
C THR A 209 -12.03 -2.95 12.66
N TYR A 210 -12.14 -4.12 13.29
CA TYR A 210 -11.63 -5.37 12.76
C TYR A 210 -12.75 -6.41 12.74
N SER A 211 -12.90 -7.16 11.65
CA SER A 211 -13.85 -8.27 11.56
C SER A 211 -13.35 -9.34 10.60
N GLY A 212 -13.54 -10.62 10.92
CA GLY A 212 -13.30 -11.70 9.97
C GLY A 212 -11.85 -11.90 9.49
N ASN A 213 -10.85 -11.15 9.96
CA ASN A 213 -9.48 -11.37 9.51
C ASN A 213 -8.92 -12.70 10.07
N ILE A 214 -8.21 -13.45 9.24
CA ILE A 214 -7.52 -14.68 9.62
C ILE A 214 -6.02 -14.46 9.54
N ALA A 215 -5.29 -14.98 10.52
CA ALA A 215 -3.85 -14.93 10.58
C ALA A 215 -3.25 -16.33 10.84
N TRP A 216 -2.15 -16.70 10.19
CA TRP A 216 -1.48 -17.98 10.41
C TRP A 216 0.02 -17.97 10.06
N PRO A 217 0.89 -18.72 10.76
CA PRO A 217 0.68 -19.28 12.09
C PRO A 217 0.51 -18.18 13.15
N LYS A 218 0.34 -18.55 14.42
CA LYS A 218 0.43 -17.60 15.53
C LYS A 218 1.88 -17.52 16.03
N PRO A 219 2.62 -16.42 15.80
CA PRO A 219 3.91 -16.23 16.45
C PRO A 219 3.74 -16.19 17.98
N ALA A 220 4.73 -16.69 18.72
CA ALA A 220 4.64 -16.87 20.17
C ALA A 220 4.23 -15.60 20.96
N LYS A 221 4.59 -14.42 20.45
CA LYS A 221 4.30 -13.11 21.06
C LYS A 221 3.29 -12.27 20.27
N ALA A 222 2.65 -12.83 19.24
CA ALA A 222 1.74 -12.07 18.41
C ALA A 222 0.45 -11.74 19.18
N SER A 223 0.03 -10.48 19.07
CA SER A 223 -1.29 -10.07 19.51
C SER A 223 -2.38 -10.77 18.70
N SER A 224 -3.51 -11.09 19.35
CA SER A 224 -4.74 -11.52 18.69
C SER A 224 -5.69 -10.36 18.35
N THR A 225 -5.25 -9.11 18.51
CA THR A 225 -6.05 -7.96 18.12
C THR A 225 -6.44 -8.05 16.65
N GLY A 226 -7.74 -8.04 16.41
CA GLY A 226 -8.32 -7.93 15.07
C GLY A 226 -8.22 -9.17 14.19
N VAL A 227 -7.69 -10.30 14.69
CA VAL A 227 -7.53 -11.55 13.93
C VAL A 227 -7.94 -12.79 14.71
N THR A 228 -8.44 -13.80 13.99
CA THR A 228 -8.48 -15.18 14.47
C THR A 228 -7.27 -15.93 13.94
N PHE A 229 -6.55 -16.63 14.82
CA PHE A 229 -5.44 -17.49 14.39
C PHE A 229 -5.93 -18.89 14.05
N GLN A 230 -5.94 -19.23 12.76
CA GLN A 230 -6.33 -20.55 12.26
C GLN A 230 -5.70 -20.77 10.89
N ASP A 231 -5.24 -21.99 10.61
CA ASP A 231 -4.70 -22.35 9.30
C ASP A 231 -5.80 -22.21 8.23
N PRO A 232 -5.66 -21.28 7.26
CA PRO A 232 -6.62 -21.14 6.18
C PRO A 232 -6.46 -22.19 5.08
N GLN A 233 -5.47 -23.09 5.18
CA GLN A 233 -5.18 -24.14 4.20
C GLN A 233 -5.05 -23.56 2.79
N LEU A 234 -4.10 -22.63 2.63
CA LEU A 234 -3.89 -21.91 1.38
C LEU A 234 -3.40 -22.82 0.25
N GLU A 235 -4.07 -22.75 -0.90
CA GLU A 235 -3.68 -23.44 -2.12
C GLU A 235 -3.66 -22.53 -3.32
N LYS A 236 -2.71 -22.74 -4.24
CA LYS A 236 -2.67 -21.96 -5.49
C LYS A 236 -3.83 -22.35 -6.39
N ASN A 237 -4.57 -21.36 -6.88
CA ASN A 237 -5.61 -21.55 -7.88
C ASN A 237 -5.05 -21.46 -9.31
N ALA A 238 -5.95 -21.51 -10.30
CA ALA A 238 -5.60 -21.45 -11.72
C ALA A 238 -4.96 -20.12 -12.16
N LEU A 239 -5.28 -19.01 -11.47
CA LEU A 239 -4.68 -17.69 -11.72
C LEU A 239 -3.30 -17.54 -11.07
N GLY A 240 -2.91 -18.49 -10.21
CA GLY A 240 -1.58 -18.58 -9.61
C GLY A 240 -1.45 -17.99 -8.20
N TYR A 241 -2.51 -17.38 -7.66
CA TYR A 241 -2.51 -16.87 -6.28
C TYR A 241 -3.11 -17.89 -5.32
N ARG A 242 -2.80 -17.71 -4.03
CA ARG A 242 -3.25 -18.61 -2.98
C ARG A 242 -4.64 -18.22 -2.47
N VAL A 243 -5.56 -19.19 -2.49
CA VAL A 243 -6.92 -19.09 -1.94
C VAL A 243 -7.08 -20.01 -0.73
N SER A 244 -7.96 -19.63 0.21
CA SER A 244 -8.23 -20.45 1.39
C SER A 244 -9.25 -21.55 1.09
N LYS A 245 -8.95 -22.78 1.49
CA LYS A 245 -9.94 -23.87 1.52
C LYS A 245 -10.90 -23.77 2.70
N THR A 246 -10.41 -23.28 3.84
CA THR A 246 -11.18 -23.20 5.08
C THR A 246 -12.11 -21.99 5.12
N PHE A 247 -11.72 -20.88 4.49
CA PHE A 247 -12.41 -19.60 4.47
C PHE A 247 -12.51 -19.05 3.03
N PRO A 248 -13.26 -19.72 2.14
CA PRO A 248 -13.34 -19.35 0.72
C PRO A 248 -13.92 -17.94 0.47
N GLU A 249 -14.64 -17.38 1.44
CA GLU A 249 -15.22 -16.03 1.38
C GLU A 249 -14.24 -14.90 1.77
N ARG A 250 -13.00 -15.24 2.17
CA ARG A 250 -12.01 -14.29 2.70
C ARG A 250 -10.78 -14.19 1.82
N GLY A 251 -10.08 -13.07 1.96
CA GLY A 251 -8.91 -12.75 1.17
C GLY A 251 -9.26 -12.39 -0.27
N ALA A 252 -8.22 -12.25 -1.09
CA ALA A 252 -8.32 -11.65 -2.41
C ALA A 252 -9.18 -12.47 -3.36
N THR A 253 -10.09 -11.79 -4.05
CA THR A 253 -10.75 -12.31 -5.26
C THR A 253 -10.18 -11.57 -6.47
N LEU A 254 -9.32 -12.24 -7.23
CA LEU A 254 -8.69 -11.67 -8.42
C LEU A 254 -9.33 -12.26 -9.67
N HIS A 255 -9.57 -11.41 -10.66
CA HIS A 255 -10.02 -11.84 -11.99
C HIS A 255 -8.84 -12.09 -12.95
N CYS A 256 -7.70 -11.45 -12.71
CA CYS A 256 -6.53 -11.52 -13.58
C CYS A 256 -5.37 -12.26 -12.91
N ARG A 257 -4.65 -13.09 -13.68
CA ARG A 257 -3.32 -13.55 -13.29
C ARG A 257 -2.32 -12.38 -13.27
N ALA A 258 -1.20 -12.55 -12.58
CA ALA A 258 -0.09 -11.60 -12.64
C ALA A 258 0.40 -11.41 -14.09
N LEU A 259 0.69 -10.16 -14.44
CA LEU A 259 1.21 -9.76 -15.74
C LEU A 259 2.68 -10.16 -15.89
N THR A 260 3.05 -10.47 -17.12
CA THR A 260 4.40 -10.76 -17.58
C THR A 260 4.79 -9.76 -18.66
N VAL A 261 6.07 -9.74 -19.06
CA VAL A 261 6.55 -8.82 -20.11
C VAL A 261 5.80 -9.01 -21.43
N ALA A 262 5.33 -10.23 -21.72
CA ALA A 262 4.54 -10.51 -22.93
C ALA A 262 3.13 -9.90 -22.91
N ASP A 263 2.62 -9.55 -21.73
CA ASP A 263 1.26 -9.03 -21.55
C ASP A 263 1.19 -7.51 -21.64
N VAL A 264 2.32 -6.79 -21.76
CA VAL A 264 2.37 -5.33 -21.67
C VAL A 264 3.17 -4.72 -22.81
N GLY A 265 3.04 -3.40 -22.99
CA GLY A 265 3.74 -2.68 -24.05
C GLY A 265 2.92 -2.51 -25.33
N PRO A 266 3.50 -1.87 -26.35
CA PRO A 266 2.76 -1.31 -27.49
C PRO A 266 2.11 -2.37 -28.39
N SER A 267 2.61 -3.60 -28.36
CA SER A 267 2.08 -4.72 -29.16
C SER A 267 1.24 -5.71 -28.33
N SER A 268 0.96 -5.42 -27.06
CA SER A 268 0.18 -6.33 -26.23
C SER A 268 -1.26 -6.42 -26.72
N THR A 269 -1.77 -7.65 -26.78
CA THR A 269 -3.18 -7.96 -26.98
C THR A 269 -3.79 -8.62 -25.75
N PHE A 270 -3.12 -8.54 -24.59
CA PHE A 270 -3.60 -9.17 -23.37
C PHE A 270 -4.96 -8.58 -22.99
N SER A 271 -5.92 -9.45 -22.71
CA SER A 271 -7.17 -9.09 -22.04
C SER A 271 -7.25 -9.89 -20.76
N CYS A 272 -7.76 -9.25 -19.72
CA CYS A 272 -8.25 -9.93 -18.55
C CYS A 272 -9.76 -9.78 -18.58
N ASP A 273 -10.46 -10.91 -18.71
CA ASP A 273 -11.91 -10.98 -18.75
C ASP A 273 -12.46 -11.35 -17.36
#